data_AF-A0A7Y0DAX8-F1
#
_entry.id   AF-A0A7Y0DAX8-F1
#
_cell.length_a   1.000
_cell.length_b   1.000
_cell.length_c   1.000
_cell.angle_alpha   90.00
_cell.angle_beta   90.00
_cell.angle_gamma   90.00
#
_symmetry.space_group_name_H-M   'P 1'
#
loop_
_entity.id
_entity.type
_entity.pdbx_description
1 polymer ?
#
loop_
_entity_poly.entity_id
_entity_poly.type
_entity_poly.pdbx_seq_one_letter_code
_entity_poly.pdbx_strand_id
1 'polypeptide(L)'
;MSVPYVALLVMLLLALAVAAVVAIALAHRLSRRERTAFPSSALVAAGRHAGGIDALAWVGLVAALVVIQVSSPSLTSGLGTGVLIGLTPALAGATFLAVQAFGELTWPRPSGPVRRAPLTPRTVRTIAPVGLRRLTWVWAGGLALVLVACGMASGTGRDIERVWDASSSGAAGPFPGWFYGGPLLAATAIVVAATEIVLRLVARRPAVVDTTPADDLALRTLSSLRVLRGTQLVLAWTLAGVLLVAGSALRNVGTIEVDGAVRTSVGLVGGGTTLLALGLALALAGPVTILFTGVAASARGAAPVGRALPAASDPVGS
;
A
#
# COMPACT_ATOMS: atom_id res chain seq x y z
N MET A 1 -10.71 34.93 -3.72
CA MET A 1 -9.41 35.19 -4.38
C MET A 1 -8.20 34.74 -3.52
N SER A 2 -8.31 33.64 -2.75
CA SER A 2 -7.24 33.09 -1.88
C SER A 2 -6.60 31.79 -2.41
N VAL A 3 -7.07 31.32 -3.56
CA VAL A 3 -6.61 30.11 -4.27
C VAL A 3 -5.11 30.11 -4.62
N PRO A 4 -4.42 31.23 -4.95
CA PRO A 4 -3.01 31.15 -5.33
C PRO A 4 -2.09 30.79 -4.16
N TYR A 5 -2.41 31.19 -2.92
CA TYR A 5 -1.57 30.92 -1.76
C TYR A 5 -1.62 29.47 -1.30
N VAL A 6 -2.79 28.83 -1.41
CA VAL A 6 -2.97 27.41 -1.04
C VAL A 6 -2.26 26.51 -2.05
N ALA A 7 -2.41 26.79 -3.34
CA ALA A 7 -1.69 26.07 -4.40
C ALA A 7 -0.16 26.24 -4.27
N LEU A 8 0.30 27.45 -3.93
CA LEU A 8 1.73 27.74 -3.75
C LEU A 8 2.30 27.05 -2.49
N LEU A 9 1.53 27.00 -1.40
CA LEU A 9 1.88 26.25 -0.18
C LEU A 9 1.96 24.74 -0.45
N VAL A 10 0.98 24.19 -1.17
CA VAL A 10 0.94 22.78 -1.56
C VAL A 10 2.12 22.42 -2.47
N MET A 11 2.37 23.22 -3.49
CA MET A 11 3.51 23.03 -4.39
C MET A 11 4.83 23.16 -3.63
N LEU A 12 4.92 24.07 -2.67
CA LEU A 12 6.09 24.22 -1.81
C LEU A 12 6.29 22.99 -0.92
N LEU A 13 5.23 22.45 -0.32
CA LEU A 13 5.30 21.23 0.51
C LEU A 13 5.65 20.00 -0.33
N LEU A 14 5.09 19.87 -1.52
CA LEU A 14 5.42 18.79 -2.47
C LEU A 14 6.87 18.92 -2.95
N ALA A 15 7.30 20.14 -3.30
CA ALA A 15 8.68 20.43 -3.69
C ALA A 15 9.65 20.18 -2.54
N LEU A 16 9.30 20.51 -1.30
CA LEU A 16 10.09 20.21 -0.11
C LEU A 16 10.15 18.71 0.18
N ALA A 17 9.06 17.98 0.00
CA ALA A 17 9.04 16.52 0.18
C ALA A 17 9.91 15.83 -0.89
N VAL A 18 9.78 16.23 -2.15
CA VAL A 18 10.62 15.73 -3.26
C VAL A 18 12.07 16.17 -3.06
N ALA A 19 12.34 17.41 -2.67
CA ALA A 19 13.69 17.91 -2.40
C ALA A 19 14.31 17.20 -1.20
N ALA A 20 13.56 16.90 -0.15
CA ALA A 20 14.03 16.11 1.00
C ALA A 20 14.36 14.67 0.57
N VAL A 21 13.50 14.03 -0.22
CA VAL A 21 13.77 12.71 -0.82
C VAL A 21 15.05 12.72 -1.66
N VAL A 22 15.21 13.72 -2.53
CA VAL A 22 16.38 13.87 -3.40
C VAL A 22 17.64 14.21 -2.60
N ALA A 23 17.56 15.11 -1.62
CA ALA A 23 18.67 15.51 -0.77
C ALA A 23 19.15 14.35 0.12
N ILE A 24 18.23 13.58 0.69
CA ILE A 24 18.55 12.37 1.47
C ILE A 24 19.21 11.33 0.55
N ALA A 25 18.70 11.13 -0.66
CA ALA A 25 19.30 10.22 -1.65
C ALA A 25 20.70 10.68 -2.11
N LEU A 26 20.91 11.99 -2.32
CA LEU A 26 22.21 12.56 -2.68
C LEU A 26 23.20 12.48 -1.53
N ALA A 27 22.79 12.84 -0.31
CA ALA A 27 23.62 12.73 0.89
C ALA A 27 24.07 11.27 1.09
N HIS A 28 23.16 10.31 0.92
CA HIS A 28 23.51 8.89 0.97
C HIS A 28 24.48 8.45 -0.13
N ARG A 29 24.40 9.03 -1.34
CA ARG A 29 25.36 8.75 -2.42
C ARG A 29 26.74 9.34 -2.12
N LEU A 30 26.80 10.55 -1.58
CA LEU A 30 28.04 11.24 -1.27
C LEU A 30 28.77 10.56 -0.10
N SER A 31 28.05 10.15 0.95
CA SER A 31 28.63 9.41 2.08
C SER A 31 29.08 7.99 1.73
N ARG A 32 28.72 7.46 0.56
CA ARG A 32 29.12 6.12 0.09
C ARG A 32 30.45 6.06 -0.63
N ARG A 33 31.05 7.21 -0.97
CA ARG A 33 32.31 7.23 -1.72
C ARG A 33 33.54 6.84 -0.89
N GLU A 34 33.41 6.73 0.43
CA GLU A 34 34.57 6.66 1.35
C GLU A 34 34.78 5.35 2.12
N ARG A 35 33.98 4.29 1.93
CA ARG A 35 34.14 3.07 2.77
C ARG A 35 34.34 1.80 1.96
N THR A 36 35.60 1.51 1.66
CA THR A 36 36.11 0.16 1.40
C THR A 36 35.91 -0.67 2.66
N ALA A 37 35.12 -1.75 2.61
CA ALA A 37 34.87 -2.52 3.82
C ALA A 37 34.59 -4.01 3.57
N PHE A 38 35.04 -4.79 4.56
CA PHE A 38 34.99 -6.24 4.74
C PHE A 38 33.58 -6.86 4.55
N PRO A 39 33.43 -8.19 4.35
CA PRO A 39 32.16 -8.87 4.05
C PRO A 39 30.96 -8.49 4.93
N SER A 40 31.17 -8.30 6.24
CA SER A 40 30.13 -7.92 7.21
C SER A 40 29.61 -6.49 7.01
N SER A 41 30.39 -5.60 6.41
CA SER A 41 30.02 -4.20 6.20
C SER A 41 29.01 -4.00 5.06
N ALA A 42 29.11 -4.82 4.00
CA ALA A 42 28.25 -4.71 2.83
C ALA A 42 26.82 -5.12 3.16
N LEU A 43 26.66 -6.19 3.95
CA LEU A 43 25.36 -6.64 4.47
C LEU A 43 24.72 -5.60 5.41
N VAL A 44 25.50 -5.00 6.31
CA VAL A 44 24.99 -3.94 7.21
C VAL A 44 24.64 -2.68 6.43
N ALA A 45 25.41 -2.32 5.40
CA ALA A 45 25.10 -1.20 4.51
C ALA A 45 23.84 -1.45 3.67
N ALA A 46 23.67 -2.68 3.17
CA ALA A 46 22.47 -3.15 2.50
C ALA A 46 21.23 -3.08 3.40
N GLY A 47 21.34 -3.53 4.65
CA GLY A 47 20.27 -3.44 5.64
C GLY A 47 19.86 -1.99 5.93
N ARG A 48 20.84 -1.10 6.12
CA ARG A 48 20.60 0.35 6.31
C ARG A 48 19.95 1.01 5.09
N HIS A 49 20.40 0.67 3.89
CA HIS A 49 19.77 1.13 2.64
C HIS A 49 18.30 0.72 2.58
N ALA A 50 18.03 -0.57 2.77
CA ALA A 50 16.68 -1.10 2.70
C ALA A 50 15.77 -0.50 3.80
N GLY A 51 16.31 -0.27 5.01
CA GLY A 51 15.59 0.41 6.08
C GLY A 51 15.29 1.89 5.77
N GLY A 52 16.26 2.62 5.21
CA GLY A 52 16.09 4.01 4.79
C GLY A 52 15.05 4.17 3.68
N ILE A 53 15.06 3.30 2.67
CA ILE A 53 14.04 3.28 1.61
C ILE A 53 12.65 2.99 2.18
N ASP A 54 12.54 2.03 3.10
CA ASP A 54 11.26 1.68 3.72
C ASP A 54 10.67 2.87 4.52
N ALA A 55 11.50 3.52 5.34
CA ALA A 55 11.10 4.73 6.05
C ALA A 55 10.69 5.85 5.08
N LEU A 56 11.46 6.06 4.01
CA LEU A 56 11.15 7.05 2.99
C LEU A 56 9.85 6.73 2.24
N ALA A 57 9.56 5.46 1.98
CA ALA A 57 8.32 5.03 1.34
C ALA A 57 7.11 5.33 2.24
N TRP A 58 7.22 5.07 3.55
CA TRP A 58 6.18 5.44 4.52
C TRP A 58 5.97 6.94 4.64
N VAL A 59 7.06 7.72 4.71
CA VAL A 59 6.97 9.19 4.70
C VAL A 59 6.31 9.68 3.42
N GLY A 60 6.70 9.13 2.26
CA GLY A 60 6.10 9.46 0.97
C GLY A 60 4.61 9.13 0.91
N LEU A 61 4.20 7.99 1.46
CA LEU A 61 2.79 7.60 1.58
C LEU A 61 2.00 8.62 2.42
N VAL A 62 2.47 8.94 3.62
CA VAL A 62 1.79 9.88 4.52
C VAL A 62 1.76 11.29 3.93
N ALA A 63 2.87 11.74 3.35
CA ALA A 63 2.95 13.04 2.68
C ALA A 63 1.96 13.12 1.51
N ALA A 64 1.87 12.07 0.68
CA ALA A 64 0.91 12.02 -0.42
C ALA A 64 -0.54 12.09 0.09
N LEU A 65 -0.89 11.34 1.15
CA LEU A 65 -2.22 11.42 1.77
C LEU A 65 -2.54 12.86 2.23
N VAL A 66 -1.64 13.47 3.00
CA VAL A 66 -1.86 14.82 3.55
C VAL A 66 -1.96 15.86 2.43
N VAL A 67 -1.04 15.82 1.46
CA VAL A 67 -1.00 16.77 0.35
C VAL A 67 -2.27 16.67 -0.48
N ILE A 68 -2.69 15.46 -0.89
CA ILE A 68 -3.91 15.31 -1.71
C ILE A 68 -5.13 15.81 -0.94
N GLN A 69 -5.27 15.49 0.35
CA GLN A 69 -6.43 15.91 1.14
C GLN A 69 -6.49 17.44 1.29
N VAL A 70 -5.37 18.10 1.62
CA VAL A 70 -5.31 19.56 1.79
C VAL A 70 -5.51 20.28 0.45
N SER A 71 -5.03 19.70 -0.64
CA SER A 71 -5.08 20.33 -1.98
C SER A 71 -6.39 20.07 -2.71
N SER A 72 -7.14 19.04 -2.32
CA SER A 72 -8.33 18.58 -3.05
C SER A 72 -9.37 19.69 -3.32
N PRO A 73 -9.66 20.64 -2.40
CA PRO A 73 -10.63 21.70 -2.66
C PRO A 73 -10.11 22.77 -3.65
N SER A 74 -8.79 22.85 -3.84
CA SER A 74 -8.14 23.81 -4.74
C SER A 74 -7.88 23.23 -6.13
N LEU A 75 -7.69 21.91 -6.22
CA LEU A 75 -7.39 21.21 -7.48
C LEU A 75 -8.64 20.94 -8.31
N THR A 76 -9.79 20.77 -7.65
CA THR A 76 -11.05 20.43 -8.32
C THR A 76 -12.23 21.00 -7.54
N SER A 77 -13.34 21.23 -8.24
CA SER A 77 -14.62 21.58 -7.65
C SER A 77 -15.69 20.53 -7.97
N GLY A 78 -16.77 20.52 -7.16
CA GLY A 78 -17.93 19.67 -7.39
C GLY A 78 -17.62 18.16 -7.34
N LEU A 79 -18.11 17.43 -8.35
CA LEU A 79 -18.04 15.95 -8.38
C LEU A 79 -16.60 15.41 -8.48
N GLY A 80 -15.69 16.17 -9.11
CA GLY A 80 -14.29 15.80 -9.26
C GLY A 80 -13.57 15.63 -7.92
N THR A 81 -14.02 16.36 -6.89
CA THR A 81 -13.40 16.34 -5.56
C THR A 81 -13.62 14.98 -4.92
N GLY A 82 -14.82 14.40 -5.10
CA GLY A 82 -15.13 13.05 -4.62
C GLY A 82 -14.28 11.96 -5.30
N VAL A 83 -14.03 12.10 -6.62
CA VAL A 83 -13.14 11.17 -7.35
C VAL A 83 -11.71 11.28 -6.81
N LEU A 84 -11.19 12.50 -6.65
CA LEU A 84 -9.84 12.73 -6.16
C LEU A 84 -9.65 12.20 -4.72
N ILE A 85 -10.61 12.48 -3.83
CA ILE A 85 -10.62 11.94 -2.46
C ILE A 85 -10.66 10.41 -2.49
N GLY A 86 -11.51 9.81 -3.33
CA GLY A 86 -11.57 8.35 -3.49
C GLY A 86 -10.24 7.74 -3.96
N LEU A 87 -9.56 8.40 -4.90
CA LEU A 87 -8.27 7.95 -5.43
C LEU A 87 -7.08 8.19 -4.49
N THR A 88 -7.27 8.93 -3.39
CA THR A 88 -6.19 9.35 -2.47
C THR A 88 -5.37 8.16 -1.94
N PRO A 89 -5.96 7.05 -1.44
CA PRO A 89 -5.16 5.93 -0.96
C PRO A 89 -4.35 5.27 -2.08
N ALA A 90 -4.91 5.16 -3.29
CA ALA A 90 -4.23 4.54 -4.42
C ALA A 90 -3.05 5.39 -4.91
N LEU A 91 -3.20 6.72 -4.95
CA LEU A 91 -2.11 7.65 -5.27
C LEU A 91 -0.99 7.58 -4.22
N ALA A 92 -1.34 7.58 -2.93
CA ALA A 92 -0.37 7.41 -1.86
C ALA A 92 0.34 6.04 -1.91
N GLY A 93 -0.40 4.98 -2.25
CA GLY A 93 0.16 3.65 -2.50
C GLY A 93 1.10 3.60 -3.71
N ALA A 94 0.77 4.32 -4.78
CA ALA A 94 1.64 4.46 -5.94
C ALA A 94 2.95 5.17 -5.57
N THR A 95 2.89 6.25 -4.77
CA THR A 95 4.08 6.93 -4.24
C THR A 95 4.93 5.98 -3.39
N PHE A 96 4.32 5.23 -2.48
CA PHE A 96 5.00 4.21 -1.68
C PHE A 96 5.73 3.18 -2.57
N LEU A 97 5.02 2.61 -3.55
CA LEU A 97 5.57 1.60 -4.46
C LEU A 97 6.67 2.17 -5.36
N ALA A 98 6.56 3.43 -5.79
CA ALA A 98 7.59 4.10 -6.56
C ALA A 98 8.89 4.27 -5.77
N VAL A 99 8.81 4.66 -4.49
CA VAL A 99 9.99 4.74 -3.61
C VAL A 99 10.62 3.36 -3.40
N GLN A 100 9.80 2.32 -3.19
CA GLN A 100 10.30 0.95 -3.07
C GLN A 100 10.97 0.47 -4.37
N ALA A 101 10.35 0.74 -5.53
CA ALA A 101 10.93 0.42 -6.83
C ALA A 101 12.28 1.12 -7.03
N PHE A 102 12.36 2.40 -6.70
CA PHE A 102 13.60 3.17 -6.78
C PHE A 102 14.68 2.62 -5.84
N GLY A 103 14.29 2.22 -4.62
CA GLY A 103 15.18 1.54 -3.69
C GLY A 103 15.77 0.25 -4.25
N GLU A 104 14.95 -0.55 -4.92
CA GLU A 104 15.38 -1.79 -5.58
C GLU A 104 16.26 -1.55 -6.83
N LEU A 105 16.03 -0.45 -7.57
CA LEU A 105 16.85 -0.05 -8.72
C LEU A 105 18.21 0.57 -8.32
N THR A 106 18.31 1.12 -7.11
CA THR A 106 19.52 1.81 -6.61
C THR A 106 20.45 0.92 -5.78
N TRP A 107 20.21 -0.39 -5.76
CA TRP A 107 21.12 -1.32 -5.09
C TRP A 107 22.53 -1.25 -5.70
N PRO A 108 23.58 -1.33 -4.86
CA PRO A 108 24.95 -1.44 -5.34
C PRO A 108 25.09 -2.60 -6.32
N ARG A 109 25.64 -2.32 -7.50
CA ARG A 109 25.97 -3.38 -8.45
C ARG A 109 27.21 -4.12 -7.95
N PRO A 110 27.29 -5.45 -8.13
CA PRO A 110 28.51 -6.20 -7.83
C PRO A 110 29.67 -5.65 -8.66
N SER A 111 30.71 -5.12 -8.01
CA SER A 111 31.95 -4.69 -8.64
C SER A 111 33.08 -5.56 -8.07
N GLY A 112 33.50 -6.57 -8.80
CA GLY A 112 34.58 -7.46 -8.40
C GLY A 112 34.99 -8.38 -9.56
N PRO A 113 36.23 -8.91 -9.55
CA PRO A 113 36.76 -9.74 -10.64
C PRO A 113 36.10 -11.12 -10.74
N VAL A 114 35.41 -11.58 -9.69
CA VAL A 114 34.80 -12.91 -9.62
C VAL A 114 33.28 -12.81 -9.79
N ARG A 115 32.77 -13.30 -10.92
CA ARG A 115 31.33 -13.35 -11.21
C ARG A 115 30.75 -14.71 -10.77
N ARG A 116 30.19 -14.79 -9.57
CA ARG A 116 29.45 -15.99 -9.11
C ARG A 116 28.03 -15.94 -9.66
N ALA A 117 27.66 -16.92 -10.47
CA ALA A 117 26.29 -17.10 -10.94
C ALA A 117 25.62 -18.24 -10.14
N PRO A 118 24.58 -17.95 -9.33
CA PRO A 118 23.84 -18.99 -8.63
C PRO A 118 22.99 -19.79 -9.64
N LEU A 119 23.04 -21.12 -9.55
CA LEU A 119 22.36 -22.05 -10.47
C LEU A 119 20.86 -22.27 -10.16
N THR A 120 20.34 -21.74 -9.05
CA THR A 120 18.93 -21.90 -8.67
C THR A 120 18.05 -20.82 -9.28
N PRO A 121 16.98 -21.17 -10.04
CA PRO A 121 16.00 -20.22 -10.53
C PRO A 121 15.34 -19.48 -9.36
N ARG A 122 15.38 -18.15 -9.38
CA ARG A 122 14.74 -17.30 -8.36
C ARG A 122 13.39 -16.84 -8.89
N THR A 123 12.32 -17.10 -8.16
CA THR A 123 10.97 -16.69 -8.56
C THR A 123 10.32 -15.87 -7.45
N VAL A 124 9.31 -15.07 -7.78
CA VAL A 124 8.55 -14.30 -6.77
C VAL A 124 7.97 -15.24 -5.70
N ARG A 125 7.59 -16.47 -6.08
CA ARG A 125 7.05 -17.49 -5.16
C ARG A 125 8.05 -17.92 -4.09
N THR A 126 9.36 -17.85 -4.35
CA THR A 126 10.39 -18.26 -3.39
C THR A 126 10.77 -17.15 -2.40
N ILE A 127 10.50 -15.88 -2.74
CA ILE A 127 10.87 -14.73 -1.89
C ILE A 127 9.67 -14.09 -1.18
N ALA A 128 8.48 -14.15 -1.78
CA ALA A 128 7.29 -13.52 -1.24
C ALA A 128 6.48 -14.55 -0.44
N PRO A 129 6.14 -14.26 0.84
CA PRO A 129 5.27 -15.15 1.61
C PRO A 129 3.93 -15.34 0.91
N VAL A 130 3.66 -16.57 0.48
CA VAL A 130 2.46 -16.93 -0.31
C VAL A 130 1.16 -16.52 0.38
N GLY A 131 1.09 -16.60 1.71
CA GLY A 131 -0.08 -16.17 2.47
C GLY A 131 -0.37 -14.67 2.31
N LEU A 132 0.66 -13.82 2.42
CA LEU A 132 0.49 -12.37 2.28
C LEU A 132 0.16 -11.96 0.85
N ARG A 133 0.81 -12.60 -0.14
CA ARG A 133 0.47 -12.37 -1.55
C ARG A 133 -0.97 -12.76 -1.85
N ARG A 134 -1.44 -13.93 -1.36
CA ARG A 134 -2.85 -14.33 -1.47
C ARG A 134 -3.78 -13.31 -0.82
N LEU A 135 -3.43 -12.84 0.39
CA LEU A 135 -4.22 -11.84 1.09
C LEU A 135 -4.31 -10.52 0.31
N THR A 136 -3.25 -10.08 -0.37
CA THR A 136 -3.30 -8.91 -1.27
C THR A 136 -4.32 -9.10 -2.40
N TRP A 137 -4.37 -10.29 -3.01
CA TRP A 137 -5.37 -10.62 -4.02
C TRP A 137 -6.79 -10.71 -3.45
N VAL A 138 -6.94 -11.19 -2.21
CA VAL A 138 -8.24 -11.18 -1.51
C VAL A 138 -8.74 -9.74 -1.29
N TRP A 139 -7.87 -8.83 -0.84
CA TRP A 139 -8.24 -7.42 -0.70
C TRP A 139 -8.63 -6.78 -2.03
N ALA A 140 -7.83 -7.00 -3.08
CA ALA A 140 -8.12 -6.46 -4.41
C ALA A 140 -9.42 -7.04 -5.00
N GLY A 141 -9.64 -8.36 -4.85
CA GLY A 141 -10.84 -9.03 -5.32
C GLY A 141 -12.09 -8.60 -4.55
N GLY A 142 -12.00 -8.45 -3.23
CA GLY A 142 -13.08 -7.94 -2.39
C GLY A 142 -13.45 -6.50 -2.73
N LEU A 143 -12.45 -5.64 -2.93
CA LEU A 143 -12.66 -4.26 -3.41
C LEU A 143 -13.30 -4.22 -4.79
N ALA A 144 -12.81 -5.03 -5.73
CA ALA A 144 -13.40 -5.10 -7.06
C ALA A 144 -14.85 -5.57 -7.02
N LEU A 145 -15.15 -6.61 -6.23
CA LEU A 145 -16.50 -7.13 -6.06
C LEU A 145 -17.46 -6.08 -5.51
N VAL A 146 -17.06 -5.37 -4.44
CA VAL A 146 -17.88 -4.30 -3.84
C VAL A 146 -18.13 -3.17 -4.83
N LEU A 147 -17.10 -2.72 -5.56
CA LEU A 147 -17.23 -1.65 -6.55
C LEU A 147 -18.14 -2.07 -7.72
N VAL A 148 -18.03 -3.30 -8.22
CA VAL A 148 -18.90 -3.82 -9.27
C VAL A 148 -20.34 -3.92 -8.76
N ALA A 149 -20.55 -4.42 -7.54
CA ALA A 149 -21.88 -4.48 -6.93
C ALA A 149 -22.50 -3.09 -6.76
N CYS A 150 -21.73 -2.10 -6.31
CA CYS A 150 -22.19 -0.71 -6.21
C CYS A 150 -22.45 -0.10 -7.60
N GLY A 151 -21.61 -0.39 -8.59
CA GLY A 151 -21.82 0.02 -9.97
C GLY A 151 -23.15 -0.49 -10.53
N MET A 152 -23.47 -1.78 -10.31
CA MET A 152 -24.74 -2.37 -10.73
C MET A 152 -25.95 -1.84 -9.96
N ALA A 153 -25.78 -1.47 -8.69
CA ALA A 153 -26.85 -0.95 -7.84
C ALA A 153 -27.11 0.56 -8.02
N SER A 154 -26.20 1.28 -8.66
CA SER A 154 -26.31 2.74 -8.81
C SER A 154 -27.32 3.16 -9.87
N GLY A 155 -28.04 4.27 -9.60
CA GLY A 155 -29.00 4.86 -10.55
C GLY A 155 -28.28 5.64 -11.63
N THR A 156 -27.79 6.84 -11.30
CA THR A 156 -27.04 7.71 -12.24
C THR A 156 -25.53 7.44 -12.24
N GLY A 157 -25.09 6.34 -11.62
CA GLY A 157 -23.66 6.00 -11.48
C GLY A 157 -22.97 6.65 -10.27
N ARG A 158 -23.64 7.57 -9.55
CA ARG A 158 -23.08 8.34 -8.41
C ARG A 158 -23.98 8.36 -7.17
N ASP A 159 -25.20 7.85 -7.30
CA ASP A 159 -26.23 7.79 -6.28
C ASP A 159 -26.92 6.42 -6.30
N ILE A 160 -27.62 6.14 -5.21
CA ILE A 160 -28.55 5.04 -5.10
C ILE A 160 -29.96 5.60 -4.92
N GLU A 161 -30.91 5.06 -5.68
CA GLU A 161 -32.28 5.53 -5.72
C GLU A 161 -33.24 4.48 -5.14
N ARG A 162 -34.33 4.95 -4.55
CA ARG A 162 -35.43 4.12 -4.08
C ARG A 162 -36.76 4.78 -4.34
N VAL A 163 -37.66 4.02 -4.94
CA VAL A 163 -39.10 4.35 -5.00
C VAL A 163 -39.78 3.71 -3.78
N TRP A 164 -40.54 4.51 -3.04
CA TRP A 164 -41.28 4.08 -1.86
C TRP A 164 -42.75 3.80 -2.17
N ASP A 165 -43.36 4.65 -3.00
CA ASP A 165 -44.71 4.51 -3.54
C ASP A 165 -44.84 5.33 -4.84
N ALA A 166 -46.07 5.47 -5.36
CA ALA A 166 -46.33 6.17 -6.62
C ALA A 166 -45.98 7.67 -6.60
N SER A 167 -45.89 8.29 -5.42
CA SER A 167 -45.63 9.73 -5.26
C SER A 167 -44.32 10.04 -4.55
N SER A 168 -43.64 9.05 -3.99
CA SER A 168 -42.49 9.24 -3.11
C SER A 168 -41.28 8.43 -3.58
N SER A 169 -40.19 9.12 -3.88
CA SER A 169 -38.88 8.54 -4.17
C SER A 169 -37.79 9.30 -3.43
N GLY A 170 -36.65 8.65 -3.23
CA GLY A 170 -35.48 9.23 -2.59
C GLY A 170 -34.20 8.77 -3.26
N ALA A 171 -33.17 9.62 -3.23
CA ALA A 171 -31.85 9.32 -3.72
C ALA A 171 -30.81 9.71 -2.67
N ALA A 172 -29.73 8.92 -2.55
CA ALA A 172 -28.62 9.25 -1.67
C ALA A 172 -27.29 9.15 -2.43
N GLY A 173 -26.49 10.20 -2.28
CA GLY A 173 -25.11 10.27 -2.75
C GLY A 173 -24.21 10.95 -1.71
N PRO A 174 -22.88 10.82 -1.83
CA PRO A 174 -22.17 10.05 -2.85
C PRO A 174 -22.29 8.53 -2.63
N PHE A 175 -22.57 7.78 -3.69
CA PHE A 175 -22.58 6.33 -3.71
C PHE A 175 -21.48 5.84 -4.67
N PRO A 176 -20.68 4.82 -4.33
CA PRO A 176 -19.54 4.38 -5.14
C PRO A 176 -19.97 3.55 -6.37
N GLY A 177 -20.95 4.05 -7.13
CA GLY A 177 -21.35 3.53 -8.43
C GLY A 177 -20.30 3.79 -9.51
N TRP A 178 -20.61 3.52 -10.79
CA TRP A 178 -19.62 3.53 -11.88
C TRP A 178 -18.83 4.82 -12.04
N PHE A 179 -19.41 5.98 -11.71
CA PHE A 179 -18.73 7.27 -11.79
C PHE A 179 -17.48 7.33 -10.88
N TYR A 180 -17.58 6.81 -9.66
CA TYR A 180 -16.46 6.74 -8.71
C TYR A 180 -15.72 5.39 -8.77
N GLY A 181 -16.48 4.31 -8.97
CA GLY A 181 -15.99 2.94 -8.94
C GLY A 181 -15.13 2.55 -10.14
N GLY A 182 -15.43 3.09 -11.33
CA GLY A 182 -14.60 2.85 -12.52
C GLY A 182 -13.15 3.32 -12.34
N PRO A 183 -12.91 4.59 -11.99
CA PRO A 183 -11.57 5.09 -11.64
C PRO A 183 -10.90 4.31 -10.51
N LEU A 184 -11.65 3.95 -9.45
CA LEU A 184 -11.12 3.16 -8.33
C LEU A 184 -10.70 1.75 -8.73
N LEU A 185 -11.44 1.08 -9.62
CA LEU A 185 -11.07 -0.23 -10.17
C LEU A 185 -9.77 -0.13 -10.97
N ALA A 186 -9.65 0.89 -11.84
CA ALA A 186 -8.43 1.13 -12.61
C ALA A 186 -7.23 1.39 -11.69
N ALA A 187 -7.40 2.25 -10.68
CA ALA A 187 -6.35 2.55 -9.71
C ALA A 187 -5.94 1.31 -8.88
N THR A 188 -6.91 0.48 -8.49
CA THR A 188 -6.67 -0.80 -7.80
C THR A 188 -5.84 -1.74 -8.68
N ALA A 189 -6.20 -1.88 -9.96
CA ALA A 189 -5.45 -2.70 -10.91
C ALA A 189 -4.01 -2.19 -11.07
N ILE A 190 -3.81 -0.87 -11.16
CA ILE A 190 -2.48 -0.25 -11.24
C ILE A 190 -1.66 -0.55 -9.99
N VAL A 191 -2.23 -0.39 -8.79
CA VAL A 191 -1.55 -0.68 -7.53
C VAL A 191 -1.11 -2.15 -7.47
N VAL A 192 -2.01 -3.09 -7.78
CA VAL A 192 -1.68 -4.53 -7.78
C VAL A 192 -0.61 -4.86 -8.82
N ALA A 193 -0.70 -4.30 -10.03
CA ALA A 193 0.30 -4.49 -11.07
C ALA A 193 1.67 -3.93 -10.65
N ALA A 194 1.69 -2.72 -10.06
CA ALA A 194 2.90 -2.09 -9.53
C ALA A 194 3.53 -2.93 -8.42
N THR A 195 2.73 -3.48 -7.50
CA THR A 195 3.21 -4.42 -6.48
C THR A 195 3.91 -5.63 -7.09
N GLU A 196 3.29 -6.28 -8.08
CA GLU A 196 3.89 -7.43 -8.78
C GLU A 196 5.14 -7.04 -9.59
N ILE A 197 5.21 -5.81 -10.12
CA ILE A 197 6.43 -5.28 -10.75
C ILE A 197 7.54 -5.14 -9.71
N VAL A 198 7.28 -4.51 -8.57
CA VAL A 198 8.28 -4.33 -7.51
C VAL A 198 8.75 -5.68 -6.96
N LEU A 199 7.84 -6.64 -6.73
CA LEU A 199 8.23 -8.00 -6.33
C LEU A 199 9.12 -8.69 -7.37
N ARG A 200 8.88 -8.46 -8.67
CA ARG A 200 9.75 -8.95 -9.75
C ARG A 200 11.11 -8.24 -9.74
N LEU A 201 11.19 -6.95 -9.40
CA LEU A 201 12.46 -6.25 -9.21
C LEU A 201 13.25 -6.85 -8.04
N VAL A 202 12.60 -7.11 -6.90
CA VAL A 202 13.22 -7.78 -5.74
C VAL A 202 13.74 -9.17 -6.11
N ALA A 203 12.98 -9.95 -6.91
CA ALA A 203 13.41 -11.27 -7.37
C ALA A 203 14.60 -11.22 -8.35
N ARG A 204 14.68 -10.17 -9.19
CA ARG A 204 15.70 -10.03 -10.23
C ARG A 204 16.95 -9.28 -9.77
N ARG A 205 16.93 -8.64 -8.59
CA ARG A 205 18.08 -7.87 -8.12
C ARG A 205 19.35 -8.73 -8.03
N PRO A 206 20.52 -8.19 -8.35
CA PRO A 206 21.80 -8.85 -8.11
C PRO A 206 21.98 -9.19 -6.62
N ALA A 207 22.69 -10.27 -6.32
CA ALA A 207 23.05 -10.59 -4.94
C ALA A 207 24.05 -9.55 -4.39
N VAL A 208 23.94 -9.25 -3.10
CA VAL A 208 24.90 -8.38 -2.41
C VAL A 208 26.27 -9.06 -2.39
N VAL A 209 27.33 -8.27 -2.61
CA VAL A 209 28.72 -8.76 -2.61
C VAL A 209 29.05 -9.40 -1.25
N ASP A 210 29.81 -10.49 -1.27
CA ASP A 210 30.30 -11.23 -0.10
C ASP A 210 29.21 -11.70 0.89
N THR A 211 27.96 -11.82 0.42
CA THR A 211 26.82 -12.27 1.22
C THR A 211 26.49 -13.74 0.94
N THR A 212 26.13 -14.49 1.98
CA THR A 212 25.70 -15.89 1.81
C THR A 212 24.36 -15.98 1.05
N PRO A 213 24.06 -17.08 0.35
CA PRO A 213 22.76 -17.26 -0.30
C PRO A 213 21.56 -17.14 0.66
N ALA A 214 21.74 -17.55 1.92
CA ALA A 214 20.71 -17.47 2.95
C ALA A 214 20.42 -16.02 3.36
N ASP A 215 21.46 -15.22 3.57
CA ASP A 215 21.32 -13.80 3.93
C ASP A 215 20.71 -12.97 2.78
N ASP A 216 21.08 -13.24 1.53
CA ASP A 216 20.46 -12.59 0.36
C ASP A 216 18.97 -12.94 0.26
N LEU A 217 18.60 -14.20 0.52
CA LEU A 217 17.19 -14.62 0.56
C LEU A 217 16.42 -13.93 1.70
N ALA A 218 17.03 -13.81 2.89
CA ALA A 218 16.43 -13.11 4.02
C ALA A 218 16.17 -11.63 3.68
N LEU A 219 17.15 -10.93 3.09
CA LEU A 219 16.97 -9.56 2.62
C LEU A 219 15.84 -9.43 1.58
N ARG A 220 15.71 -10.38 0.66
CA ARG A 220 14.66 -10.34 -0.38
C ARG A 220 13.29 -10.57 0.21
N THR A 221 13.22 -11.48 1.18
CA THR A 221 12.00 -11.77 1.93
C THR A 221 11.55 -10.53 2.71
N LEU A 222 12.49 -9.84 3.37
CA LEU A 222 12.21 -8.59 4.08
C LEU A 222 11.75 -7.46 3.13
N SER A 223 12.41 -7.25 1.99
CA SER A 223 11.94 -6.31 0.95
C SER A 223 10.53 -6.65 0.49
N SER A 224 10.26 -7.93 0.19
CA SER A 224 8.94 -8.40 -0.27
C SER A 224 7.85 -8.18 0.78
N LEU A 225 8.17 -8.41 2.07
CA LEU A 225 7.28 -8.14 3.19
C LEU A 225 6.90 -6.67 3.28
N ARG A 226 7.87 -5.76 3.18
CA ARG A 226 7.65 -4.31 3.22
C ARG A 226 6.72 -3.84 2.10
N VAL A 227 6.97 -4.30 0.88
CA VAL A 227 6.14 -4.02 -0.29
C VAL A 227 4.71 -4.49 -0.06
N LEU A 228 4.52 -5.75 0.34
CA LEU A 228 3.20 -6.33 0.56
C LEU A 228 2.42 -5.63 1.68
N ARG A 229 3.07 -5.22 2.78
CA ARG A 229 2.42 -4.47 3.88
C ARG A 229 1.84 -3.14 3.41
N GLY A 230 2.63 -2.34 2.70
CA GLY A 230 2.17 -1.05 2.19
C GLY A 230 1.01 -1.23 1.21
N THR A 231 1.11 -2.21 0.30
CA THR A 231 0.00 -2.54 -0.62
C THR A 231 -1.26 -2.99 0.10
N GLN A 232 -1.14 -3.87 1.09
CA GLN A 232 -2.29 -4.38 1.86
C GLN A 232 -3.00 -3.27 2.60
N LEU A 233 -2.26 -2.35 3.22
CA LEU A 233 -2.85 -1.19 3.89
C LEU A 233 -3.66 -0.32 2.92
N VAL A 234 -3.08 0.01 1.76
CA VAL A 234 -3.71 0.84 0.74
C VAL A 234 -5.01 0.21 0.24
N LEU A 235 -4.99 -1.10 -0.05
CA LEU A 235 -6.19 -1.81 -0.51
C LEU A 235 -7.25 -1.90 0.60
N ALA A 236 -6.84 -2.21 1.83
CA ALA A 236 -7.75 -2.31 2.97
C ALA A 236 -8.41 -0.97 3.30
N TRP A 237 -7.66 0.14 3.28
CA TRP A 237 -8.22 1.47 3.52
C TRP A 237 -9.12 1.96 2.38
N THR A 238 -8.77 1.66 1.13
CA THR A 238 -9.68 1.93 0.00
C THR A 238 -11.00 1.18 0.17
N LEU A 239 -10.93 -0.13 0.47
CA LEU A 239 -12.11 -0.95 0.72
C LEU A 239 -12.94 -0.44 1.90
N ALA A 240 -12.29 -0.10 3.01
CA ALA A 240 -12.95 0.49 4.17
C ALA A 240 -13.70 1.77 3.80
N GLY A 241 -13.04 2.70 3.09
CA GLY A 241 -13.66 3.95 2.65
C GLY A 241 -14.87 3.72 1.74
N VAL A 242 -14.75 2.81 0.77
CA VAL A 242 -15.86 2.45 -0.14
C VAL A 242 -17.05 1.88 0.64
N LEU A 243 -16.82 0.97 1.59
CA LEU A 243 -17.88 0.38 2.43
C LEU A 243 -18.54 1.42 3.33
N LEU A 244 -17.76 2.35 3.90
CA LEU A 244 -18.29 3.43 4.73
C LEU A 244 -19.21 4.36 3.93
N VAL A 245 -18.77 4.75 2.74
CA VAL A 245 -19.55 5.64 1.85
C VAL A 245 -20.79 4.92 1.32
N ALA A 246 -20.65 3.69 0.81
CA ALA A 246 -21.78 2.88 0.35
C ALA A 246 -22.80 2.62 1.47
N GLY A 247 -22.32 2.27 2.66
CA GLY A 247 -23.15 1.99 3.82
C GLY A 247 -23.93 3.21 4.30
N SER A 248 -23.28 4.38 4.33
CA SER A 248 -23.92 5.67 4.64
C SER A 248 -25.04 5.99 3.66
N ALA A 249 -24.77 5.91 2.35
CA ALA A 249 -25.76 6.16 1.31
C ALA A 249 -26.95 5.18 1.37
N LEU A 250 -26.69 3.88 1.57
CA LEU A 250 -27.75 2.88 1.76
C LEU A 250 -28.63 3.17 2.97
N ARG A 251 -28.03 3.60 4.08
CA ARG A 251 -28.78 4.00 5.28
C ARG A 251 -29.66 5.20 5.02
N ASN A 252 -29.11 6.22 4.35
CA ASN A 252 -29.81 7.47 4.06
C ASN A 252 -30.98 7.26 3.09
N VAL A 253 -30.80 6.49 2.01
CA VAL A 253 -31.89 6.18 1.08
C VAL A 253 -32.93 5.22 1.69
N GLY A 254 -32.53 4.47 2.72
CA GLY A 254 -33.39 3.57 3.49
C GLY A 254 -34.32 4.28 4.47
N THR A 255 -34.24 5.61 4.59
CA THR A 255 -35.10 6.42 5.47
C THR A 255 -35.65 7.62 4.70
N ILE A 256 -36.96 7.84 4.77
CA ILE A 256 -37.62 9.03 4.20
C ILE A 256 -38.66 9.55 5.18
N GLU A 257 -38.89 10.86 5.20
CA GLU A 257 -40.00 11.48 5.92
C GLU A 257 -41.03 11.96 4.90
N VAL A 258 -42.27 11.48 5.04
CA VAL A 258 -43.40 11.85 4.18
C VAL A 258 -44.56 12.22 5.09
N ASP A 259 -45.10 13.43 4.92
CA ASP A 259 -46.20 13.97 5.74
C ASP A 259 -45.94 13.92 7.26
N GLY A 260 -44.69 14.15 7.67
CA GLY A 260 -44.26 14.10 9.08
C GLY A 260 -44.12 12.69 9.65
N ALA A 261 -44.33 11.64 8.84
CA ALA A 261 -44.12 10.25 9.23
C ALA A 261 -42.82 9.70 8.64
N VAL A 262 -41.95 9.18 9.51
CA VAL A 262 -40.69 8.54 9.09
C VAL A 262 -40.98 7.11 8.64
N ARG A 263 -40.66 6.82 7.37
CA ARG A 263 -40.69 5.48 6.79
C ARG A 263 -39.28 4.93 6.70
N THR A 264 -39.09 3.70 7.14
CA THR A 264 -37.78 3.03 7.16
C THR A 264 -37.84 1.69 6.45
N SER A 265 -36.82 1.40 5.64
CA SER A 265 -36.63 0.12 4.99
C SER A 265 -35.62 -0.67 5.82
N VAL A 266 -36.13 -1.64 6.59
CA VAL A 266 -35.30 -2.47 7.49
C VAL A 266 -34.13 -3.11 6.73
N GLY A 267 -34.36 -3.57 5.50
CA GLY A 267 -33.32 -4.19 4.67
C GLY A 267 -32.19 -3.22 4.28
N LEU A 268 -32.52 -2.00 3.84
CA LEU A 268 -31.52 -1.01 3.41
C LEU A 268 -30.78 -0.40 4.60
N VAL A 269 -31.50 -0.09 5.68
CA VAL A 269 -30.88 0.44 6.91
C VAL A 269 -30.00 -0.63 7.56
N GLY A 270 -30.46 -1.88 7.63
CA GLY A 270 -29.69 -3.00 8.15
C GLY A 270 -28.45 -3.31 7.29
N GLY A 271 -28.62 -3.37 5.98
CA GLY A 271 -27.52 -3.54 5.02
C GLY A 271 -26.49 -2.41 5.11
N GLY A 272 -26.94 -1.15 5.09
CA GLY A 272 -26.08 0.02 5.23
C GLY A 272 -25.31 0.06 6.55
N THR A 273 -25.97 -0.28 7.66
CA THR A 273 -25.33 -0.40 8.98
C THR A 273 -24.26 -1.51 9.00
N THR A 274 -24.54 -2.64 8.35
CA THR A 274 -23.57 -3.75 8.23
C THR A 274 -22.34 -3.34 7.44
N LEU A 275 -22.51 -2.63 6.32
CA LEU A 275 -21.39 -2.12 5.53
C LEU A 275 -20.57 -1.08 6.31
N LEU A 276 -21.21 -0.18 7.06
CA LEU A 276 -20.52 0.77 7.93
C LEU A 276 -19.67 0.05 8.99
N ALA A 277 -20.24 -0.93 9.68
CA ALA A 277 -19.53 -1.71 10.68
C ALA A 277 -18.34 -2.48 10.09
N LEU A 278 -18.53 -3.10 8.93
CA LEU A 278 -17.45 -3.78 8.21
C LEU A 278 -16.36 -2.80 7.77
N GLY A 279 -16.74 -1.64 7.23
CA GLY A 279 -15.81 -0.57 6.84
C GLY A 279 -14.95 -0.11 8.01
N LEU A 280 -15.55 0.13 9.18
CA LEU A 280 -14.82 0.48 10.41
C LEU A 280 -13.88 -0.64 10.85
N ALA A 281 -14.34 -1.89 10.85
CA ALA A 281 -13.51 -3.04 11.22
C ALA A 281 -12.29 -3.17 10.29
N LEU A 282 -12.47 -2.96 8.99
CA LEU A 282 -11.39 -3.00 8.00
C LEU A 282 -10.41 -1.82 8.13
N ALA A 283 -10.91 -0.62 8.43
CA ALA A 283 -10.08 0.55 8.67
C ALA A 283 -9.09 0.31 9.83
N LEU A 284 -9.53 -0.42 10.86
CA LEU A 284 -8.72 -0.81 12.02
C LEU A 284 -7.83 -2.03 11.73
N ALA A 285 -8.31 -3.00 10.95
CA ALA A 285 -7.55 -4.22 10.63
C ALA A 285 -6.31 -3.93 9.78
N GLY A 286 -6.37 -2.94 8.87
CA GLY A 286 -5.24 -2.54 8.02
C GLY A 286 -3.95 -2.27 8.81
N PRO A 287 -3.94 -1.28 9.74
CA PRO A 287 -2.80 -1.00 10.61
C PRO A 287 -2.33 -2.21 11.43
N VAL A 288 -3.27 -3.02 11.93
CA VAL A 288 -2.95 -4.22 12.72
C VAL A 288 -2.14 -5.22 11.91
N THR A 289 -2.48 -5.45 10.64
CA THR A 289 -1.70 -6.35 9.77
C THR A 289 -0.26 -5.88 9.54
N ILE A 290 -0.02 -4.56 9.49
CA ILE A 290 1.34 -3.99 9.41
C ILE A 290 2.13 -4.29 10.68
N LEU A 291 1.53 -4.04 11.85
CA LEU A 291 2.19 -4.20 13.14
C LEU A 291 2.60 -5.66 13.38
N PHE A 292 1.68 -6.61 13.20
CA PHE A 292 1.96 -8.03 13.41
C PHE A 292 3.04 -8.56 12.48
N THR A 293 2.97 -8.21 11.20
CA THR A 293 3.99 -8.65 10.26
C THR A 293 5.34 -8.00 10.58
N GLY A 294 5.36 -6.72 11.01
CA GLY A 294 6.55 -5.98 11.46
C GLY A 294 7.31 -6.68 12.58
N VAL A 295 6.61 -7.02 13.66
CA VAL A 295 7.18 -7.70 14.83
C VAL A 295 7.73 -9.08 14.46
N ALA A 296 6.99 -9.88 13.67
CA ALA A 296 7.44 -11.19 13.21
C ALA A 296 8.64 -11.15 12.24
N ALA A 297 8.91 -10.02 11.60
CA ALA A 297 10.11 -9.83 10.78
C ALA A 297 11.32 -9.48 11.65
N SER A 298 11.15 -8.60 12.65
CA SER A 298 12.21 -8.24 13.61
C SER A 298 12.67 -9.44 14.43
N ALA A 299 11.74 -10.30 14.87
CA ALA A 299 12.06 -11.51 15.63
C ALA A 299 12.92 -12.52 14.83
N ARG A 300 12.68 -12.64 13.51
CA ARG A 300 13.46 -13.53 12.64
C ARG A 300 14.84 -12.98 12.27
N GLY A 301 14.99 -11.65 12.25
CA GLY A 301 16.29 -11.01 12.04
C GLY A 301 17.21 -11.05 13.28
N ALA A 302 16.64 -11.20 14.48
CA ALA A 302 17.38 -11.26 15.75
C ALA A 302 17.88 -12.67 16.12
N ALA A 303 17.41 -13.71 15.43
CA ALA A 303 17.91 -15.08 15.67
C ALA A 303 19.38 -15.18 15.21
N PRO A 304 20.34 -15.48 16.09
CA PRO A 304 21.73 -15.61 15.71
C PRO A 304 21.88 -16.81 14.76
N VAL A 305 22.26 -16.56 13.50
CA VAL A 305 22.59 -17.61 12.52
C VAL A 305 23.91 -18.33 12.88
N GLY A 306 24.57 -17.91 13.96
CA GLY A 306 25.87 -18.40 14.41
C GLY A 306 25.85 -19.40 15.55
N ARG A 307 24.94 -20.38 15.60
CA ARG A 307 25.28 -21.62 16.32
C ARG A 307 25.95 -22.54 15.31
N ALA A 308 27.26 -22.34 15.15
CA ALA A 308 28.14 -23.37 14.63
C ALA A 308 27.78 -24.66 15.36
N LEU A 309 27.35 -25.69 14.61
CA LEU A 309 27.33 -27.03 15.15
C LEU A 309 28.74 -27.28 15.69
N PRO A 310 28.90 -27.66 16.97
CA PRO A 310 30.22 -27.98 17.49
C PRO A 310 30.84 -28.98 16.52
N ALA A 311 32.02 -28.62 15.98
CA ALA A 311 32.80 -29.50 15.16
C ALA A 311 32.83 -30.85 15.88
N ALA A 312 32.34 -31.90 15.21
CA ALA A 312 32.47 -33.25 15.71
C ALA A 312 33.95 -33.41 16.03
N SER A 313 34.26 -33.53 17.32
CA SER A 313 35.60 -33.82 17.79
C SER A 313 36.03 -35.10 17.08
N ASP A 314 37.04 -34.99 16.22
CA ASP A 314 37.69 -36.17 15.67
C ASP A 314 38.06 -37.11 16.82
N PRO A 315 37.77 -38.42 16.72
CA PRO A 315 38.15 -39.35 17.76
C PRO A 315 39.67 -39.39 17.84
N VAL A 316 40.20 -38.90 18.97
CA VAL A 316 41.58 -39.09 19.35
C VAL A 316 41.77 -40.57 19.69
N GLY A 317 42.48 -41.28 18.83
CA GLY A 317 43.35 -42.41 19.18
C GLY A 317 42.69 -43.77 19.37
N SER A 318 43.11 -44.73 18.53
CA SER A 318 44.05 -45.80 18.94
C SER A 318 44.63 -46.47 17.70
#